data_AF-A0A7Y9XCI5-F1
#
_entry.id   AF-A0A7Y9XCI5-F1
#
_cell.length_a   1.000
_cell.length_b   1.000
_cell.length_c   1.000
_cell.angle_alpha   90.00
_cell.angle_beta   90.00
_cell.angle_gamma   90.00
#
_symmetry.space_group_name_H-M   'P 1'
#
loop_
_entity.id
_entity.type
_entity.pdbx_description
1 polymer ?
#
loop_
_entity_poly.entity_id
_entity_poly.type
_entity_poly.pdbx_seq_one_letter_code
_entity_poly.pdbx_strand_id
1 'polypeptide(L)'
;MVPIKHTPRSRSTRPARRAVRAGLVPALALLLAGCGNSQDDPDSLVSVSPESAAPAPSSDDSPDTSRFNRFDPQIGDLNATLSYCAPGMSANAEKSCGLDHIRSGITDDVVEPMREEIEGSPAPEEYADVSTAIDGMDEAVKALKSCEDWFTSEEHESDTECGRAWSSLVSNWRDLTGAMGYGVP
;
A
#
# COMPACT_ATOMS: atom_id res chain seq x y z
N MET A 1 41.41 4.99 -42.57
CA MET A 1 40.95 3.59 -42.48
C MET A 1 41.17 3.13 -41.03
N VAL A 2 40.10 3.02 -40.25
CA VAL A 2 40.14 2.63 -38.83
C VAL A 2 39.51 1.25 -38.72
N PRO A 3 40.12 0.24 -38.08
CA PRO A 3 39.50 -1.07 -37.95
C PRO A 3 38.45 -1.06 -36.83
N ILE A 4 37.20 -1.35 -37.19
CA ILE A 4 36.10 -1.59 -36.26
C ILE A 4 36.35 -2.95 -35.60
N LYS A 5 36.64 -2.96 -34.30
CA LYS A 5 36.67 -4.18 -33.47
C LYS A 5 35.23 -4.63 -33.23
N HIS A 6 34.83 -5.72 -33.89
CA HIS A 6 33.61 -6.43 -33.54
C HIS A 6 33.80 -7.19 -32.23
N THR A 7 33.05 -6.80 -31.19
CA THR A 7 32.88 -7.60 -29.97
C THR A 7 31.83 -8.69 -30.23
N PRO A 8 32.09 -9.95 -29.87
CA PRO A 8 31.07 -10.99 -29.96
C PRO A 8 30.06 -10.85 -28.82
N ARG A 9 28.81 -10.62 -29.20
CA ARG A 9 27.61 -10.68 -28.35
C ARG A 9 27.46 -12.11 -27.81
N SER A 10 27.65 -12.31 -26.51
CA SER A 10 27.44 -13.63 -25.89
C SER A 10 26.00 -13.75 -25.36
N ARG A 11 25.42 -14.92 -25.62
CA ARG A 11 23.99 -15.26 -25.51
C ARG A 11 23.48 -15.26 -24.06
N SER A 12 22.27 -14.73 -23.91
CA SER A 12 21.37 -14.96 -22.78
C SER A 12 21.24 -16.45 -22.45
N THR A 13 21.59 -16.80 -21.21
CA THR A 13 21.34 -18.13 -20.64
C THR A 13 19.93 -18.16 -20.09
N ARG A 14 19.01 -18.86 -20.79
CA ARG A 14 17.67 -19.17 -20.25
C ARG A 14 17.80 -20.03 -18.98
N PRO A 15 17.03 -19.77 -17.91
CA PRO A 15 16.90 -20.74 -16.84
C PRO A 15 16.09 -21.96 -17.29
N ALA A 16 16.56 -23.14 -16.88
CA ALA A 16 15.96 -24.43 -17.17
C ALA A 16 14.63 -24.62 -16.41
N ARG A 17 13.56 -24.94 -17.13
CA ARG A 17 12.31 -25.46 -16.56
C ARG A 17 12.46 -26.95 -16.28
N ARG A 18 12.34 -27.35 -15.00
CA ARG A 18 11.81 -28.62 -14.42
C ARG A 18 12.29 -28.69 -12.96
N ALA A 19 11.54 -29.13 -11.96
CA ALA A 19 10.54 -30.19 -11.95
C ALA A 19 9.48 -29.97 -10.85
N VAL A 20 8.28 -30.47 -11.15
CA VAL A 20 7.17 -30.72 -10.23
C VAL A 20 7.65 -31.65 -9.09
N ARG A 21 7.42 -31.25 -7.84
CA ARG A 21 7.31 -32.18 -6.72
C ARG A 21 5.89 -32.10 -6.17
N ALA A 22 5.22 -33.23 -6.28
CA ALA A 22 3.97 -33.55 -5.61
C ALA A 22 4.19 -33.76 -4.11
N GLY A 23 3.15 -33.49 -3.32
CA GLY A 23 3.02 -33.81 -1.89
C GLY A 23 3.27 -32.59 -1.00
N LEU A 24 2.37 -32.14 -0.11
CA LEU A 24 1.17 -32.73 0.47
C LEU A 24 0.12 -31.63 0.71
N VAL A 25 -1.15 -31.95 0.45
CA VAL A 25 -2.31 -31.22 0.96
C VAL A 25 -2.79 -31.94 2.22
N PRO A 26 -2.85 -31.27 3.39
CA PRO A 26 -3.80 -31.62 4.44
C PRO A 26 -4.94 -30.59 4.38
N ALA A 27 -6.00 -30.91 3.65
CA ALA A 27 -7.27 -31.33 4.23
C ALA A 27 -7.99 -30.18 4.99
N LEU A 28 -8.78 -29.42 4.23
CA LEU A 28 -9.94 -28.71 4.79
C LEU A 28 -10.84 -29.76 5.47
N ALA A 29 -10.88 -29.76 6.79
CA ALA A 29 -11.96 -30.38 7.54
C ALA A 29 -13.08 -29.34 7.71
N LEU A 30 -14.00 -29.31 6.75
CA LEU A 30 -15.32 -28.71 6.92
C LEU A 30 -16.07 -29.51 7.98
N LEU A 31 -16.14 -29.01 9.21
CA LEU A 31 -17.07 -29.53 10.21
C LEU A 31 -18.47 -29.00 9.93
N LEU A 32 -19.19 -29.79 9.13
CA LEU A 32 -20.64 -29.86 9.13
C LEU A 32 -21.12 -30.47 10.46
N ALA A 33 -21.64 -29.64 11.34
CA ALA A 33 -22.65 -30.02 12.33
C ALA A 33 -23.66 -28.86 12.32
N GLY A 34 -24.91 -29.00 11.87
CA GLY A 34 -25.83 -30.09 12.10
C GLY A 34 -26.92 -29.56 13.02
N CYS A 35 -27.99 -28.99 12.43
CA CYS A 35 -29.21 -28.63 13.15
C CYS A 35 -29.92 -29.93 13.60
N GLY A 36 -30.28 -30.06 14.88
CA GLY A 36 -31.08 -31.18 15.36
C GLY A 36 -31.38 -31.13 16.86
N ASN A 37 -32.65 -30.88 17.18
CA ASN A 37 -33.25 -30.77 18.51
C ASN A 37 -33.57 -32.15 19.13
N SER A 38 -33.71 -32.18 20.46
CA SER A 38 -34.41 -33.17 21.33
C SER A 38 -33.63 -34.36 21.96
N GLN A 39 -33.26 -34.15 23.23
CA GLN A 39 -33.90 -34.70 24.45
C GLN A 39 -33.44 -36.06 25.04
N ASP A 40 -32.90 -35.94 26.28
CA ASP A 40 -32.83 -36.84 27.48
C ASP A 40 -32.24 -38.27 27.38
N ASP A 41 -31.12 -38.52 28.08
CA ASP A 41 -31.09 -39.22 29.39
C ASP A 41 -29.68 -39.13 30.04
N PRO A 42 -29.55 -39.18 31.38
CA PRO A 42 -28.37 -38.79 32.13
C PRO A 42 -27.59 -40.00 32.68
N ASP A 43 -26.29 -40.07 32.44
CA ASP A 43 -25.35 -40.57 33.46
C ASP A 43 -23.90 -40.34 33.03
N SER A 44 -23.10 -39.87 33.98
CA SER A 44 -21.65 -39.99 34.03
C SER A 44 -20.83 -39.43 32.85
N LEU A 45 -20.27 -38.24 33.04
CA LEU A 45 -18.84 -38.08 33.35
C LEU A 45 -18.52 -36.57 33.37
N VAL A 46 -17.79 -36.16 34.40
CA VAL A 46 -17.34 -34.79 34.66
C VAL A 46 -16.46 -34.31 33.50
N SER A 47 -17.06 -33.63 32.52
CA SER A 47 -16.34 -32.86 31.52
C SER A 47 -15.99 -31.50 32.10
N VAL A 48 -14.73 -31.38 32.50
CA VAL A 48 -14.06 -30.14 32.85
C VAL A 48 -14.29 -29.13 31.73
N SER A 49 -14.97 -28.02 32.04
CA SER A 49 -15.06 -26.84 31.17
C SER A 49 -13.67 -26.46 30.69
N PRO A 50 -13.42 -26.27 29.38
CA PRO A 50 -12.41 -25.30 28.98
C PRO A 50 -13.07 -23.94 29.12
N GLU A 51 -13.16 -23.43 30.35
CA GLU A 51 -13.25 -21.97 30.53
C GLU A 51 -11.85 -21.42 30.24
N SER A 52 -11.53 -21.41 28.96
CA SER A 52 -10.49 -20.57 28.40
C SER A 52 -11.14 -19.83 27.26
N ALA A 53 -12.14 -19.02 27.63
CA ALA A 53 -12.42 -17.82 26.87
C ALA A 53 -11.16 -16.98 26.99
N ALA A 54 -10.23 -17.15 26.04
CA ALA A 54 -9.27 -16.11 25.76
C ALA A 54 -10.07 -14.80 25.69
N PRO A 55 -9.63 -13.73 26.37
CA PRO A 55 -10.31 -12.45 26.22
C PRO A 55 -10.41 -12.19 24.72
N ALA A 56 -11.63 -11.94 24.24
CA ALA A 56 -11.81 -11.44 22.89
C ALA A 56 -10.79 -10.30 22.72
N PRO A 57 -10.00 -10.26 21.63
CA PRO A 57 -9.06 -9.17 21.43
C PRO A 57 -9.85 -7.88 21.62
N SER A 58 -9.41 -7.07 22.58
CA SER A 58 -10.03 -5.79 22.90
C SER A 58 -10.33 -5.08 21.58
N SER A 59 -11.61 -4.86 21.32
CA SER A 59 -12.08 -4.20 20.12
C SER A 59 -11.34 -2.88 19.94
N ASP A 60 -10.74 -2.71 18.77
CA ASP A 60 -10.34 -1.44 18.17
C ASP A 60 -9.61 -0.45 19.09
N ASP A 61 -8.37 -0.78 19.46
CA ASP A 61 -7.37 0.22 19.91
C ASP A 61 -6.77 0.97 18.71
N SER A 62 -7.58 1.17 17.66
CA SER A 62 -7.20 2.00 16.52
C SER A 62 -7.52 3.45 16.86
N PRO A 63 -6.58 4.38 16.62
CA PRO A 63 -6.81 5.79 16.88
C PRO A 63 -8.04 6.28 16.10
N ASP A 64 -8.80 7.20 16.68
CA ASP A 64 -9.93 7.82 15.98
C ASP A 64 -9.39 8.68 14.82
N THR A 65 -9.46 8.14 13.60
CA THR A 65 -9.03 8.83 12.38
C THR A 65 -10.12 9.71 11.78
N SER A 66 -11.30 9.82 12.41
CA SER A 66 -12.45 10.55 11.84
C SER A 66 -12.16 12.03 11.55
N ARG A 67 -11.20 12.63 12.26
CA ARG A 67 -10.72 13.99 11.99
C ARG A 67 -10.10 14.16 10.60
N PHE A 68 -9.57 13.08 10.01
CA PHE A 68 -9.01 13.11 8.67
C PHE A 68 -10.08 13.02 7.57
N ASN A 69 -11.34 12.74 7.90
CA ASN A 69 -12.45 12.71 6.92
C ASN A 69 -12.65 14.04 6.17
N ARG A 70 -12.15 15.15 6.74
CA ARG A 70 -12.13 16.45 6.06
C ARG A 70 -11.28 16.46 4.79
N PHE A 71 -10.37 15.50 4.63
CA PHE A 71 -9.47 15.35 3.48
C PHE A 71 -9.99 14.36 2.44
N ASP A 72 -11.18 13.75 2.65
CA ASP A 72 -11.79 12.79 1.71
C ASP A 72 -11.79 13.28 0.24
N PRO A 73 -12.19 14.53 -0.05
CA PRO A 73 -12.22 15.02 -1.43
C PRO A 73 -10.83 15.03 -2.07
N GLN A 74 -9.83 15.56 -1.35
CA GLN A 74 -8.45 15.67 -1.83
C GLN A 74 -7.82 14.28 -2.02
N ILE A 75 -8.06 13.36 -1.08
CA ILE A 75 -7.59 11.98 -1.20
C ILE A 75 -8.22 11.28 -2.41
N GLY A 76 -9.52 11.47 -2.63
CA GLY A 76 -10.23 10.92 -3.80
C GLY A 76 -9.66 11.44 -5.11
N ASP A 77 -9.48 12.76 -5.22
CA ASP A 77 -8.95 13.41 -6.42
C ASP A 77 -7.49 12.99 -6.70
N LEU A 78 -6.65 12.91 -5.66
CA LEU A 78 -5.26 12.44 -5.81
C LEU A 78 -5.17 10.95 -6.12
N ASN A 79 -6.04 10.10 -5.57
CA ASN A 79 -6.12 8.69 -5.96
C ASN A 79 -6.42 8.53 -7.45
N ALA A 80 -7.40 9.29 -7.96
CA ALA A 80 -7.74 9.30 -9.36
C ALA A 80 -6.56 9.81 -10.21
N THR A 81 -5.91 10.88 -9.76
CA THR A 81 -4.75 11.50 -10.43
C THR A 81 -3.58 10.53 -10.50
N LEU A 82 -3.16 9.92 -9.39
CA LEU A 82 -2.06 8.95 -9.35
C LEU A 82 -2.34 7.69 -10.18
N SER A 83 -3.61 7.31 -10.32
CA SER A 83 -4.02 6.17 -11.15
C SER A 83 -4.00 6.51 -12.65
N TYR A 84 -4.38 7.73 -13.02
CA TYR A 84 -4.52 8.18 -14.41
C TYR A 84 -3.23 8.76 -14.99
N CYS A 85 -2.49 9.51 -14.18
CA CYS A 85 -1.25 10.21 -14.53
C CYS A 85 -0.01 9.37 -14.22
N ALA A 86 -0.04 8.07 -14.54
CA ALA A 86 1.13 7.21 -14.35
C ALA A 86 2.26 7.61 -15.31
N PRO A 87 3.55 7.44 -14.94
CA PRO A 87 4.69 7.80 -15.78
C PRO A 87 4.58 7.22 -17.20
N GLY A 88 4.88 8.04 -18.20
CA GLY A 88 4.83 7.63 -19.61
C GLY A 88 3.49 7.67 -20.31
N MET A 89 2.47 8.16 -19.63
CA MET A 89 1.19 8.41 -20.26
C MET A 89 1.26 9.72 -21.02
N SER A 90 0.66 9.76 -22.22
CA SER A 90 0.58 10.99 -23.02
C SER A 90 -0.14 12.14 -22.29
N ALA A 91 -1.01 11.80 -21.32
CA ALA A 91 -1.67 12.77 -20.45
C ALA A 91 -0.70 13.53 -19.54
N ASN A 92 0.50 13.00 -19.26
CA ASN A 92 1.49 13.62 -18.35
C ASN A 92 2.08 14.92 -18.88
N ALA A 93 1.94 15.20 -20.18
CA ALA A 93 2.28 16.49 -20.76
C ALA A 93 1.23 17.58 -20.45
N GLU A 94 0.04 17.20 -20.00
CA GLU A 94 -1.01 18.13 -19.58
C GLU A 94 -0.76 18.64 -18.16
N LYS A 95 -1.13 19.91 -17.90
CA LYS A 95 -0.90 20.54 -16.59
C LYS A 95 -1.54 19.78 -15.42
N SER A 96 -2.67 19.11 -15.65
CA SER A 96 -3.38 18.30 -14.65
C SER A 96 -2.70 16.97 -14.32
N CYS A 97 -1.76 16.51 -15.14
CA CYS A 97 -0.95 15.32 -14.85
C CYS A 97 0.54 15.64 -14.72
N GLY A 98 0.95 16.91 -14.80
CA GLY A 98 2.34 17.29 -14.62
C GLY A 98 2.85 16.89 -13.23
N LEU A 99 4.10 16.43 -13.16
CA LEU A 99 4.65 15.91 -11.91
C LEU A 99 4.73 17.01 -10.82
N ASP A 100 4.98 18.25 -11.20
CA ASP A 100 4.86 19.40 -10.28
C ASP A 100 3.45 19.59 -9.71
N HIS A 101 2.40 19.38 -10.51
CA HIS A 101 1.01 19.48 -10.02
C HIS A 101 0.69 18.36 -9.03
N ILE A 102 1.10 17.12 -9.34
CA ILE A 102 0.94 15.97 -8.45
C ILE A 102 1.67 16.23 -7.12
N ARG A 103 2.92 16.71 -7.19
CA ARG A 103 3.74 16.99 -6.00
C ARG A 103 3.13 18.10 -5.14
N SER A 104 2.65 19.19 -5.75
CA SER A 104 1.97 20.27 -5.04
C SER A 104 0.66 19.79 -4.41
N GLY A 105 -0.18 19.04 -5.13
CA GLY A 105 -1.41 18.49 -4.55
C GLY A 105 -1.16 17.57 -3.36
N ILE A 106 -0.12 16.74 -3.44
CA ILE A 106 0.26 15.88 -2.31
C ILE A 106 0.75 16.71 -1.11
N THR A 107 1.71 17.61 -1.32
CA THR A 107 2.32 18.37 -0.23
C THR A 107 1.35 19.39 0.35
N ASP A 108 0.79 20.26 -0.49
CA ASP A 108 0.09 21.47 -0.07
C ASP A 108 -1.36 21.18 0.32
N ASP A 109 -2.03 20.24 -0.39
CA ASP A 109 -3.46 19.98 -0.16
C ASP A 109 -3.73 18.85 0.85
N VAL A 110 -2.74 17.98 1.10
CA VAL A 110 -2.91 16.79 1.96
C VAL A 110 -1.88 16.74 3.08
N VAL A 111 -0.59 16.63 2.75
CA VAL A 111 0.46 16.32 3.74
C VAL A 111 0.64 17.46 4.76
N GLU A 112 0.81 18.71 4.30
CA GLU A 112 0.96 19.86 5.21
C GLU A 112 -0.27 20.05 6.11
N PRO A 113 -1.51 20.12 5.58
CA PRO A 113 -2.70 20.23 6.42
C PRO A 113 -2.89 19.07 7.40
N MET A 114 -2.54 17.84 7.02
CA MET A 114 -2.62 16.69 7.93
C MET A 114 -1.57 16.77 9.04
N ARG A 115 -0.36 17.23 8.71
CA ARG A 115 0.69 17.46 9.71
C ARG A 115 0.22 18.48 10.75
N GLU A 116 -0.36 19.59 10.30
CA GLU A 116 -0.96 20.60 11.20
C GLU A 116 -2.08 20.02 12.08
N GLU A 117 -2.94 19.18 11.50
CA GLU A 117 -4.02 18.50 12.24
C GLU A 117 -3.46 17.59 13.35
N ILE A 118 -2.40 16.82 13.06
CA ILE A 118 -1.72 15.95 14.03
C ILE A 118 -1.04 16.80 15.11
N GLU A 119 -0.27 17.82 14.74
CA GLU A 119 0.43 18.70 15.68
C GLU A 119 -0.53 19.47 16.60
N GLY A 120 -1.72 19.81 16.11
CA GLY A 120 -2.80 20.43 16.89
C GLY A 120 -3.59 19.45 17.77
N SER A 121 -3.30 18.15 17.70
CA SER A 121 -3.98 17.12 18.49
C SER A 121 -3.64 17.20 19.98
N PRO A 122 -4.58 16.86 20.90
CA PRO A 122 -4.24 16.62 22.30
C PRO A 122 -3.36 15.37 22.52
N ALA A 123 -3.33 14.44 21.56
CA ALA A 123 -2.54 13.20 21.60
C ALA A 123 -1.92 12.93 20.22
N PRO A 124 -0.87 13.66 19.80
CA PRO A 124 -0.22 13.46 18.50
C PRO A 124 0.42 12.07 18.34
N GLU A 125 0.85 11.45 19.44
CA GLU A 125 1.46 10.12 19.47
C GLU A 125 0.53 8.99 19.03
N GLU A 126 -0.79 9.18 19.14
CA GLU A 126 -1.79 8.23 18.66
C GLU A 126 -1.79 8.13 17.12
N TYR A 127 -1.22 9.10 16.42
CA TYR A 127 -1.15 9.18 14.96
C TYR A 127 0.23 8.85 14.39
N ALA A 128 1.05 8.09 15.14
CA ALA A 128 2.43 7.77 14.73
C ALA A 128 2.54 7.13 13.34
N ASP A 129 1.59 6.27 12.96
CA ASP A 129 1.56 5.65 11.63
C ASP A 129 1.26 6.67 10.52
N VAL A 130 0.33 7.61 10.78
CA VAL A 130 0.01 8.70 9.85
C VAL A 130 1.21 9.64 9.71
N SER A 131 1.86 10.01 10.81
CA SER A 131 3.08 10.84 10.79
C SER A 131 4.22 10.17 10.01
N THR A 132 4.43 8.87 10.22
CA THR A 132 5.46 8.10 9.49
C THR A 132 5.17 8.08 8.00
N ALA A 133 3.91 7.89 7.60
CA ALA A 133 3.52 7.91 6.20
C ALA A 133 3.67 9.30 5.57
N ILE A 134 3.31 10.36 6.30
CA ILE A 134 3.54 11.77 5.90
C ILE A 134 5.03 12.02 5.65
N ASP A 135 5.92 11.63 6.56
CA ASP A 135 7.37 11.80 6.37
C ASP A 135 7.87 11.01 5.15
N GLY A 136 7.33 9.80 4.92
CA GLY A 136 7.61 9.00 3.73
C GLY A 136 7.14 9.67 2.42
N MET A 137 5.98 10.33 2.44
CA MET A 137 5.47 11.13 1.32
C MET A 137 6.39 12.30 1.00
N ASP A 138 6.84 13.05 2.01
CA ASP A 138 7.73 14.20 1.83
C ASP A 138 9.06 13.80 1.18
N GLU A 139 9.69 12.72 1.65
CA GLU A 139 10.93 12.23 1.06
C GLU A 139 10.71 11.68 -0.36
N ALA A 140 9.57 11.04 -0.65
CA ALA A 140 9.23 10.58 -2.00
C ALA A 140 9.00 11.76 -2.97
N VAL A 141 8.24 12.78 -2.55
CA VAL A 141 7.99 14.01 -3.33
C VAL A 141 9.30 14.75 -3.61
N LYS A 142 10.21 14.79 -2.63
CA LYS A 142 11.53 15.41 -2.78
C LYS A 142 12.42 14.63 -3.73
N ALA A 143 12.42 13.30 -3.69
CA ALA A 143 13.14 12.45 -4.63
C ALA A 143 12.64 12.63 -6.08
N LEU A 144 11.36 12.95 -6.26
CA LEU A 144 10.76 13.19 -7.58
C LEU A 144 11.07 14.58 -8.17
N LYS A 145 11.67 15.52 -7.42
CA LYS A 145 11.92 16.90 -7.90
C LYS A 145 12.69 16.97 -9.22
N SER A 146 13.61 16.05 -9.45
CA SER A 146 14.46 16.03 -10.64
C SER A 146 13.97 15.06 -11.73
N CYS A 147 12.75 14.55 -11.61
CA CYS A 147 12.24 13.46 -12.45
C CYS A 147 11.23 13.88 -13.52
N GLU A 148 11.03 15.18 -13.77
CA GLU A 148 10.06 15.69 -14.75
C GLU A 148 10.29 15.10 -16.16
N ASP A 149 11.54 15.10 -16.63
CA ASP A 149 11.90 14.58 -17.95
C ASP A 149 11.64 13.07 -18.05
N TRP A 150 11.91 12.33 -16.98
CA TRP A 150 11.64 10.89 -16.91
C TRP A 150 10.13 10.59 -16.80
N PHE A 151 9.37 11.46 -16.15
CA PHE A 151 7.95 11.26 -15.93
C PHE A 151 7.14 11.46 -17.23
N THR A 152 7.63 12.36 -18.09
CA THR A 152 7.01 12.74 -19.36
C THR A 152 7.63 12.07 -20.60
N SER A 153 8.72 11.31 -20.45
CA SER A 153 9.31 10.54 -21.55
C SER A 153 8.34 9.48 -22.12
N GLU A 154 8.75 8.71 -23.14
CA GLU A 154 8.04 7.48 -23.55
C GLU A 154 8.73 6.21 -23.00
N GLU A 155 9.98 6.36 -22.53
CA GLU A 155 10.76 5.28 -21.92
C GLU A 155 10.84 5.48 -20.40
N HIS A 156 10.30 4.53 -19.64
CA HIS A 156 10.23 4.56 -18.17
C HIS A 156 10.69 3.23 -17.62
N GLU A 157 11.93 3.19 -17.15
CA GLU A 157 12.43 2.03 -16.44
C GLU A 157 12.14 2.18 -14.94
N SER A 158 11.39 1.25 -14.37
CA SER A 158 11.08 1.19 -12.93
C SER A 158 12.33 1.10 -12.05
N ASP A 159 13.42 0.56 -12.61
CA ASP A 159 14.65 0.30 -11.88
C ASP A 159 15.58 1.52 -11.81
N THR A 160 15.20 2.63 -12.45
CA THR A 160 15.89 3.92 -12.34
C THR A 160 15.62 4.60 -11.00
N GLU A 161 16.40 5.63 -10.66
CA GLU A 161 16.16 6.45 -9.48
C GLU A 161 14.74 7.05 -9.48
N CYS A 162 14.30 7.59 -10.63
CA CYS A 162 12.97 8.15 -10.77
C CYS A 162 11.85 7.10 -10.74
N GLY A 163 12.07 5.92 -11.33
CA GLY A 163 11.14 4.80 -11.22
C GLY A 163 10.94 4.30 -9.79
N ARG A 164 12.03 4.26 -9.01
CA ARG A 164 11.97 3.93 -7.58
C ARG A 164 11.33 5.06 -6.76
N ALA A 165 11.62 6.32 -7.07
CA ALA A 165 11.01 7.47 -6.41
C ALA A 165 9.49 7.50 -6.62
N TRP A 166 9.03 7.24 -7.85
CA TRP A 166 7.60 7.10 -8.16
C TRP A 166 6.96 5.92 -7.42
N SER A 167 7.63 4.76 -7.41
CA SER A 167 7.14 3.59 -6.67
C SER A 167 7.05 3.85 -5.17
N SER A 168 8.02 4.59 -4.62
CA SER A 168 8.02 5.05 -3.24
C SER A 168 6.85 5.98 -2.97
N LEU A 169 6.57 6.94 -3.85
CA LEU A 169 5.42 7.85 -3.73
C LEU A 169 4.11 7.08 -3.64
N VAL A 170 3.86 6.17 -4.60
CA VAL A 170 2.62 5.37 -4.63
C VAL A 170 2.50 4.46 -3.42
N SER A 171 3.61 3.88 -2.94
CA SER A 171 3.60 3.05 -1.72
C SER A 171 3.26 3.87 -0.49
N ASN A 172 3.96 4.99 -0.25
CA ASN A 172 3.71 5.84 0.91
C ASN A 172 2.30 6.45 0.86
N TRP A 173 1.76 6.73 -0.32
CA TRP A 173 0.39 7.20 -0.47
C TRP A 173 -0.63 6.14 -0.03
N ARG A 174 -0.40 4.89 -0.41
CA ARG A 174 -1.21 3.76 0.06
C ARG A 174 -1.07 3.57 1.57
N ASP A 175 0.13 3.70 2.11
CA ASP A 175 0.37 3.53 3.54
C ASP A 175 -0.29 4.68 4.34
N LEU A 176 -0.25 5.91 3.84
CA LEU A 176 -0.95 7.07 4.39
C LEU A 176 -2.47 6.86 4.40
N THR A 177 -3.04 6.51 3.24
CA THR A 177 -4.49 6.25 3.13
C THR A 177 -4.93 5.05 3.96
N GLY A 178 -4.09 4.02 4.09
CA GLY A 178 -4.30 2.90 4.99
C GLY A 178 -4.31 3.31 6.47
N ALA A 179 -3.32 4.10 6.90
CA ALA A 179 -3.21 4.59 8.28
C ALA A 179 -4.39 5.49 8.69
N MET A 180 -5.02 6.18 7.74
CA MET A 180 -6.22 6.98 7.98
C MET A 180 -7.53 6.17 7.93
N GLY A 181 -7.47 4.89 7.54
CA GLY A 181 -8.64 4.02 7.48
C GLY A 181 -9.37 3.99 6.13
N TYR A 182 -8.78 4.50 5.04
CA TYR A 182 -9.33 4.37 3.67
C TYR A 182 -9.02 3.01 3.01
N GLY A 183 -8.47 2.06 3.76
CA GLY A 183 -8.17 0.71 3.26
C GLY A 183 -9.43 -0.01 2.77
N VAL A 184 -9.39 -0.46 1.51
CA VAL A 184 -10.41 -1.34 0.90
C VAL A 184 -10.57 -2.59 1.78
N PRO A 185 -11.81 -3.06 2.06
CA PRO A 185 -12.05 -4.30 2.82
C PRO A 185 -11.40 -5.54 2.20
#